data_AF-A0A0F4PQI3-F1
#
_entry.id   AF-A0A0F4PQI3-F1
#
_cell.length_a   1.000
_cell.length_b   1.000
_cell.length_c   1.000
_cell.angle_alpha   90.00
_cell.angle_beta   90.00
_cell.angle_gamma   90.00
#
_symmetry.space_group_name_H-M   'P 1'
#
loop_
_entity.id
_entity.type
_entity.pdbx_description
1 polymer ?
#
loop_
_entity_poly.entity_id
_entity_poly.type
_entity_poly.pdbx_seq_one_letter_code
_entity_poly.pdbx_strand_id
1 'polypeptide(L)'
;MRLALLACMVFLGACTSLEGDFEKAVSFGVVTEVNDYSNQVDKPLYVRMYQAPVYEEQCFIETHGVCKYQYYLSVATFDEYPQTNLFTLTHQGEVTDINWLSNDEIDTATLQLTMSNYTAAALKNNPSLPVKKEVLRVTLTPHQIEEHN
;
A
#
# COMPACT_ATOMS: atom_id res chain seq x y z
N MET A 1 36.96 14.99 -24.35
CA MET A 1 36.53 13.57 -24.32
C MET A 1 36.36 12.97 -22.92
N ARG A 2 36.90 13.57 -21.83
CA ARG A 2 36.69 13.06 -20.46
C ARG A 2 35.42 13.55 -19.76
N LEU A 3 34.84 14.70 -20.15
CA LEU A 3 33.58 15.20 -19.56
C LEU A 3 32.33 14.46 -20.04
N ALA A 4 32.33 13.88 -21.25
CA ALA A 4 31.16 13.19 -21.79
C ALA A 4 30.88 11.84 -21.08
N LEU A 5 31.90 11.20 -20.51
CA LEU A 5 31.78 9.93 -19.79
C LEU A 5 31.17 10.08 -18.39
N LEU A 6 31.26 11.26 -17.78
CA LEU A 6 30.66 11.54 -16.47
C LEU A 6 29.14 11.81 -16.56
N ALA A 7 28.64 12.32 -17.68
CA ALA A 7 27.21 12.56 -17.88
C ALA A 7 26.40 11.26 -18.08
N CYS A 8 27.00 10.21 -18.65
CA CYS A 8 26.30 8.92 -18.85
C CYS A 8 26.13 8.10 -17.56
N MET A 9 26.95 8.30 -16.52
CA MET A 9 26.81 7.52 -15.28
C MET A 9 25.64 7.98 -14.40
N VAL A 10 25.13 9.20 -14.58
CA VAL A 10 24.03 9.73 -13.75
C VAL A 10 22.67 9.15 -14.19
N PHE A 11 22.53 8.66 -15.42
CA PHE A 11 21.25 8.17 -15.95
C PHE A 11 20.99 6.67 -15.72
N LEU A 12 21.95 5.89 -15.22
CA LEU A 12 21.80 4.45 -15.01
C LEU A 12 21.35 4.06 -13.59
N GLY A 13 21.19 5.02 -12.67
CA GLY A 13 20.83 4.75 -11.27
C GLY A 13 19.33 4.73 -10.96
N ALA A 14 18.45 5.01 -11.93
CA ALA A 14 17.04 5.28 -11.65
C ALA A 14 16.08 4.06 -11.74
N CYS A 15 16.58 2.85 -12.03
CA CYS A 15 15.72 1.67 -12.23
C CYS A 15 15.69 0.66 -11.07
N THR A 16 16.21 0.95 -9.89
CA THR A 16 16.33 -0.06 -8.81
C THR A 16 15.22 0.00 -7.74
N SER A 17 14.34 1.00 -7.75
CA SER A 17 13.33 1.16 -6.68
C SER A 17 12.14 0.21 -6.80
N LEU A 18 11.69 -0.12 -8.01
CA LEU A 18 10.49 -0.93 -8.23
C LEU A 18 10.67 -2.39 -7.78
N GLU A 19 11.86 -2.95 -7.99
CA GLU A 19 12.16 -4.36 -7.65
C GLU A 19 12.17 -4.58 -6.14
N GLY A 20 12.67 -3.61 -5.36
CA GLY A 20 12.72 -3.70 -3.90
C GLY A 20 11.35 -3.59 -3.22
N ASP A 21 10.42 -2.80 -3.77
CA ASP A 21 9.07 -2.68 -3.22
C ASP A 21 8.22 -3.92 -3.53
N PHE A 22 8.38 -4.52 -4.72
CA PHE A 22 7.75 -5.78 -5.06
C PHE A 22 8.28 -6.95 -4.20
N GLU A 23 9.60 -7.03 -4.02
CA GLU A 23 10.21 -8.05 -3.15
C GLU A 23 9.67 -7.95 -1.72
N LYS A 24 9.55 -6.74 -1.17
CA LYS A 24 8.92 -6.51 0.14
C LYS A 24 7.46 -6.92 0.14
N ALA A 25 6.66 -6.46 -0.82
CA ALA A 25 5.23 -6.77 -0.88
C ALA A 25 4.96 -8.29 -0.90
N VAL A 26 5.76 -9.06 -1.65
CA VAL A 26 5.59 -10.51 -1.79
C VAL A 26 6.20 -11.30 -0.62
N SER A 27 7.25 -10.80 0.02
CA SER A 27 7.98 -11.54 1.07
C SER A 27 7.29 -11.57 2.45
N PHE A 28 6.45 -10.58 2.77
CA PHE A 28 5.82 -10.48 4.10
C PHE A 28 4.43 -11.14 4.21
N GLY A 29 3.94 -11.72 3.12
CA GLY A 29 3.05 -12.89 3.13
C GLY A 29 1.58 -12.69 3.46
N VAL A 30 1.16 -11.52 3.97
CA VAL A 30 -0.28 -11.25 4.15
C VAL A 30 -0.80 -10.47 2.96
N VAL A 31 -1.65 -11.16 2.19
CA VAL A 31 -2.35 -10.64 1.03
C VAL A 31 -3.82 -10.58 1.36
N THR A 32 -4.41 -9.40 1.22
CA THR A 32 -5.83 -9.15 1.37
C THR A 32 -6.43 -8.95 -0.01
N GLU A 33 -7.35 -9.82 -0.40
CA GLU A 33 -8.14 -9.66 -1.62
C GLU A 33 -9.17 -8.55 -1.38
N VAL A 34 -8.85 -7.33 -1.83
CA VAL A 34 -9.69 -6.16 -1.56
C VAL A 34 -11.06 -6.35 -2.21
N ASN A 35 -11.12 -7.03 -3.35
CA ASN A 35 -12.34 -7.35 -4.06
C ASN A 35 -13.36 -8.16 -3.25
N ASP A 36 -12.98 -8.83 -2.16
CA ASP A 36 -13.92 -9.58 -1.30
C ASP A 36 -14.69 -8.68 -0.33
N TYR A 37 -14.28 -7.43 -0.16
CA TYR A 37 -14.85 -6.48 0.81
C TYR A 37 -16.09 -5.73 0.30
N SER A 38 -16.68 -6.16 -0.82
CA SER A 38 -17.98 -5.65 -1.29
C SER A 38 -18.73 -6.68 -2.12
N ASN A 39 -19.99 -6.95 -1.76
CA ASN A 39 -20.86 -7.89 -2.47
C ASN A 39 -21.71 -7.23 -3.58
N GLN A 40 -21.63 -5.91 -3.75
CA GLN A 40 -22.66 -5.13 -4.45
C GLN A 40 -22.13 -4.19 -5.54
N VAL A 41 -20.83 -4.22 -5.81
CA VAL A 41 -20.21 -3.34 -6.82
C VAL A 41 -19.66 -4.23 -7.92
N ASP A 42 -20.12 -4.02 -9.15
CA ASP A 42 -19.42 -4.50 -10.35
C ASP A 42 -18.04 -3.86 -10.33
N LYS A 43 -17.01 -4.67 -10.05
CA LYS A 43 -15.65 -4.15 -9.84
C LYS A 43 -14.97 -4.04 -11.19
N PRO A 44 -14.59 -2.83 -11.65
CA PRO A 44 -13.92 -2.68 -12.94
C PRO A 44 -12.48 -3.18 -12.89
N LEU A 45 -11.88 -3.19 -11.69
CA LEU A 45 -10.49 -3.59 -11.46
C LEU A 45 -10.39 -4.72 -10.44
N TYR A 46 -9.35 -5.52 -10.61
CA TYR A 46 -8.93 -6.53 -9.67
C TYR A 46 -7.80 -5.99 -8.80
N VAL A 47 -8.04 -5.88 -7.49
CA VAL A 47 -7.20 -5.16 -6.53
C VAL A 47 -6.81 -6.07 -5.36
N ARG A 48 -5.50 -6.22 -5.14
CA ARG A 48 -4.93 -6.92 -3.98
C ARG A 48 -4.12 -5.97 -3.13
N MET A 49 -4.23 -6.09 -1.82
CA MET A 49 -3.43 -5.33 -0.86
C MET A 49 -2.43 -6.24 -0.17
N TYR A 50 -1.17 -5.87 -0.21
CA TYR A 50 -0.07 -6.52 0.50
C TYR A 50 0.30 -5.66 1.70
N GLN A 51 0.64 -6.30 2.81
CA GLN A 51 1.15 -5.61 4.00
C GLN A 51 2.56 -6.08 4.35
N ALA A 52 3.42 -5.14 4.70
CA ALA A 52 4.77 -5.37 5.16
C ALA A 52 5.00 -4.66 6.51
N PRO A 53 5.58 -5.33 7.52
CA PRO A 53 5.90 -4.71 8.80
C PRO A 53 6.99 -3.64 8.68
N VAL A 54 6.82 -2.53 9.40
CA VAL A 54 7.86 -1.51 9.57
C VAL A 54 8.60 -1.77 10.88
N TYR A 55 9.89 -2.14 10.80
CA TYR A 55 10.68 -2.62 11.94
C TYR A 55 11.45 -1.55 12.72
N GLU A 56 11.46 -0.30 12.27
CA GLU A 56 12.31 0.76 12.84
C GLU A 56 11.67 1.53 14.00
N GLU A 57 10.44 1.16 14.40
CA GLU A 57 9.69 1.88 15.43
C GLU A 57 9.75 1.23 16.81
N GLN A 58 9.88 2.08 17.84
CA GLN A 58 9.87 1.68 19.25
C GLN A 58 8.51 1.99 19.87
N CYS A 59 7.51 1.14 19.62
CA CYS A 59 6.19 1.28 20.21
C CYS A 59 5.90 0.22 21.29
N PHE A 60 6.65 -0.87 21.30
CA PHE A 60 6.57 -1.91 22.34
C PHE A 60 7.54 -1.59 23.48
N ILE A 61 7.11 -1.78 24.74
CA ILE A 61 7.88 -1.43 25.93
C ILE A 61 8.98 -2.49 26.21
N GLU A 62 8.67 -3.77 26.02
CA GLU A 62 9.51 -4.88 26.50
C GLU A 62 9.90 -5.89 25.42
N THR A 63 9.25 -5.87 24.26
CA THR A 63 9.39 -6.92 23.24
C THR A 63 9.50 -6.34 21.84
N HIS A 64 9.99 -7.14 20.89
CA HIS A 64 9.88 -6.81 19.49
C HIS A 64 8.45 -7.08 19.01
N GLY A 65 7.84 -6.09 18.37
CA GLY A 65 6.53 -6.21 17.76
C GLY A 65 6.38 -5.20 16.63
N VAL A 66 5.37 -5.41 15.78
CA VAL A 66 5.14 -4.55 14.62
C VAL A 66 4.31 -3.34 15.04
N CYS A 67 4.88 -2.15 14.91
CA CYS A 67 4.21 -0.91 15.28
C CYS A 67 3.21 -0.45 14.24
N LYS A 68 3.58 -0.59 12.97
CA LYS A 68 2.84 -0.17 11.79
C LYS A 68 3.15 -1.08 10.62
N TYR A 69 2.28 -1.06 9.64
CA TYR A 69 2.47 -1.70 8.35
C TYR A 69 2.62 -0.65 7.26
N GLN A 70 3.47 -0.98 6.29
CA GLN A 70 3.52 -0.40 4.96
C GLN A 70 2.59 -1.24 4.07
N TYR A 71 1.80 -0.57 3.25
CA TYR A 71 0.86 -1.23 2.34
C TYR A 71 1.24 -1.02 0.88
N TYR A 72 0.97 -2.05 0.07
CA TYR A 72 1.15 -2.03 -1.36
C TYR A 72 -0.13 -2.52 -2.05
N LEU A 73 -0.58 -1.83 -3.09
CA LEU A 73 -1.79 -2.16 -3.85
C LEU A 73 -1.40 -2.62 -5.25
N SER A 74 -1.74 -3.86 -5.56
CA SER A 74 -1.64 -4.44 -6.89
C SER A 74 -2.96 -4.22 -7.61
N VAL A 75 -2.90 -3.68 -8.83
CA VAL A 75 -4.07 -3.42 -9.67
C VAL A 75 -3.89 -4.10 -11.02
N ALA A 76 -4.95 -4.75 -11.50
CA ALA A 76 -5.04 -5.31 -12.84
C ALA A 76 -6.45 -5.11 -13.42
N THR A 77 -6.54 -4.95 -14.74
CA THR A 77 -7.82 -5.10 -15.46
C THR A 77 -8.13 -6.58 -15.66
N PHE A 78 -9.39 -6.92 -15.95
CA PHE A 78 -9.79 -8.32 -16.15
C PHE A 78 -9.47 -8.87 -17.55
N ASP A 79 -9.18 -7.99 -18.50
CA ASP A 79 -8.98 -8.29 -19.92
C ASP A 79 -7.51 -8.21 -20.38
N GLU A 80 -6.61 -7.58 -19.61
CA GLU A 80 -5.18 -7.53 -19.92
C GLU A 80 -4.39 -8.64 -19.22
N TYR A 81 -3.50 -9.31 -19.98
CA TYR A 81 -2.61 -10.35 -19.46
C TYR A 81 -1.14 -10.14 -19.87
N PRO A 82 -0.20 -9.97 -18.93
CA PRO A 82 -0.36 -9.44 -17.58
C PRO A 82 0.20 -8.00 -17.50
N GLN A 83 -0.63 -7.03 -17.15
CA GLN A 83 -0.14 -5.78 -16.57
C GLN A 83 -0.68 -5.66 -15.16
N THR A 84 0.18 -6.01 -14.21
CA THR A 84 -0.08 -5.80 -12.79
C THR A 84 0.84 -4.68 -12.33
N ASN A 85 0.26 -3.52 -12.04
CA ASN A 85 1.02 -2.44 -11.44
C ASN A 85 0.91 -2.52 -9.92
N LEU A 86 2.04 -2.31 -9.25
CA LEU A 86 2.14 -2.28 -7.80
C LEU A 86 2.40 -0.85 -7.36
N PHE A 87 1.55 -0.35 -6.47
CA PHE A 87 1.63 0.99 -5.91
C PHE A 87 1.87 0.92 -4.41
N THR A 88 2.75 1.77 -3.89
CA THR A 88 3.02 1.88 -2.46
C THR A 88 2.13 2.97 -1.88
N LEU A 89 1.37 2.67 -0.82
CA LEU A 89 0.62 3.70 -0.09
C LEU A 89 1.58 4.58 0.71
N THR A 90 1.36 5.89 0.69
CA THR A 90 2.17 6.86 1.43
C THR A 90 1.90 6.75 2.93
N HIS A 91 0.65 6.46 3.30
CA HIS A 91 0.25 6.31 4.70
C HIS A 91 0.63 4.94 5.27
N GLN A 92 1.16 4.96 6.50
CA GLN A 92 1.55 3.78 7.26
C GLN A 92 0.70 3.65 8.53
N GLY A 93 0.42 2.41 8.94
CA GLY A 93 -0.39 2.15 10.12
C GLY A 93 -0.97 0.75 10.10
N GLU A 94 -2.16 0.58 10.66
CA GLU A 94 -2.96 -0.63 10.56
C GLU A 94 -4.29 -0.29 9.87
N VAL A 95 -4.54 -0.89 8.70
CA VAL A 95 -5.85 -0.85 8.06
C VAL A 95 -6.82 -1.67 8.91
N THR A 96 -7.84 -0.99 9.44
CA THR A 96 -8.87 -1.58 10.32
C THR A 96 -10.19 -1.83 9.59
N ASP A 97 -10.42 -1.16 8.47
CA ASP A 97 -11.62 -1.32 7.66
C ASP A 97 -11.34 -0.92 6.20
N ILE A 98 -12.05 -1.56 5.26
CA ILE A 98 -11.92 -1.35 3.81
C ILE A 98 -13.32 -1.33 3.21
N ASN A 99 -13.68 -0.24 2.56
CA ASN A 99 -14.96 -0.10 1.86
C ASN A 99 -14.74 0.28 0.40
N TRP A 100 -15.43 -0.42 -0.51
CA TRP A 100 -15.51 0.00 -1.91
C TRP A 100 -16.52 1.13 -2.05
N LEU A 101 -16.10 2.23 -2.65
CA LEU A 101 -16.98 3.32 -3.03
C LEU A 101 -17.38 3.15 -4.49
N SER A 102 -18.67 3.36 -4.77
CA SER A 102 -19.14 3.39 -6.15
C SER A 102 -18.53 4.60 -6.86
N ASN A 103 -18.02 4.38 -8.06
CA ASN A 103 -17.69 5.41 -9.02
C ASN A 103 -18.27 5.00 -10.39
N ASP A 104 -18.47 5.98 -11.27
CA ASP A 104 -18.96 5.74 -12.63
C ASP A 104 -17.82 5.79 -13.65
N GLU A 105 -16.57 5.77 -13.18
CA GLU A 105 -15.37 5.93 -14.00
C GLU A 105 -14.89 4.57 -14.50
N ILE A 106 -14.50 4.51 -15.78
CA ILE A 106 -14.02 3.29 -16.41
C ILE A 106 -12.64 2.95 -15.84
N ASP A 107 -12.38 1.67 -15.60
CA ASP A 107 -11.10 1.16 -15.11
C ASP A 107 -10.59 1.93 -13.89
N THR A 108 -11.51 2.28 -12.99
CA THR A 108 -11.19 3.06 -11.79
C THR A 108 -11.80 2.40 -10.56
N ALA A 109 -11.00 2.21 -9.52
CA ALA A 109 -11.46 1.70 -8.24
C ALA A 109 -11.27 2.78 -7.18
N THR A 110 -12.33 3.09 -6.43
CA THR A 110 -12.26 4.01 -5.30
C THR A 110 -12.48 3.23 -4.01
N LEU A 111 -11.48 3.25 -3.14
CA LEU A 111 -11.49 2.60 -1.85
C LEU A 111 -11.53 3.65 -0.75
N GLN A 112 -12.23 3.34 0.33
CA GLN A 112 -12.12 4.04 1.60
C GLN A 112 -11.46 3.11 2.60
N LEU A 113 -10.27 3.49 3.08
CA LEU A 113 -9.51 2.76 4.07
C LEU A 113 -9.61 3.48 5.40
N THR A 114 -9.97 2.78 6.47
CA THR A 114 -9.86 3.34 7.83
C THR A 114 -8.56 2.83 8.46
N MET A 115 -7.62 3.73 8.71
CA MET A 115 -6.31 3.40 9.26
C MET A 115 -6.15 3.88 10.70
N SER A 116 -5.56 3.03 11.53
CA SER A 116 -5.03 3.38 12.85
C SER A 116 -3.54 3.65 12.72
N ASN A 117 -3.03 4.67 13.41
CA ASN A 117 -1.61 5.00 13.38
C ASN A 117 -0.71 3.94 14.04
N TYR A 118 -1.26 3.02 14.83
CA TYR A 118 -0.54 1.88 15.41
C TYR A 118 -1.38 0.61 15.30
N THR A 119 -0.70 -0.54 15.28
CA THR A 119 -1.35 -1.86 15.34
C THR A 119 -2.08 -2.06 16.66
N ALA A 120 -3.16 -2.85 16.64
CA ALA A 120 -3.90 -3.24 17.84
C ALA A 120 -2.99 -3.92 18.87
N ALA A 121 -1.99 -4.68 18.41
CA ALA A 121 -0.99 -5.31 19.27
C ALA A 121 -0.09 -4.27 19.96
N ALA A 122 0.38 -3.26 19.24
CA ALA A 122 1.18 -2.17 19.80
C ALA A 122 0.39 -1.37 20.84
N LEU A 123 -0.85 -1.00 20.53
CA LEU A 123 -1.73 -0.26 21.46
C LEU A 123 -2.05 -1.07 22.71
N LYS A 124 -2.22 -2.39 22.58
CA LYS A 124 -2.44 -3.28 23.72
C LYS A 124 -1.20 -3.42 24.59
N ASN A 125 -0.01 -3.47 23.98
CA ASN A 125 1.26 -3.55 24.73
C ASN A 125 1.60 -2.24 25.43
N ASN A 126 1.35 -1.12 24.76
CA ASN A 126 1.69 0.21 25.23
C ASN A 126 0.48 1.17 25.16
N PRO A 127 -0.35 1.22 26.21
CA PRO A 127 -1.53 2.09 26.25
C PRO A 127 -1.22 3.60 26.27
N SER A 128 0.06 3.98 26.41
CA SER A 128 0.46 5.39 26.38
C SER A 128 0.60 5.96 24.96
N LEU A 129 0.56 5.11 23.94
CA LEU A 129 0.61 5.52 22.54
C LEU A 129 -0.64 6.33 22.17
N PRO A 130 -0.50 7.50 21.51
CA PRO A 130 -1.64 8.28 21.09
C PRO A 130 -2.39 7.55 19.98
N VAL A 131 -3.66 7.22 20.19
CA VAL A 131 -4.50 6.61 19.15
C VAL A 131 -5.01 7.70 18.22
N LYS A 132 -4.60 7.63 16.95
CA LYS A 132 -5.15 8.45 15.87
C LYS A 132 -5.69 7.53 14.79
N LYS A 133 -6.94 7.77 14.41
CA LYS A 133 -7.55 7.14 13.24
C LYS A 133 -7.71 8.15 12.14
N GLU A 134 -7.49 7.71 10.91
CA GLU A 134 -7.72 8.51 9.72
C GLU A 134 -8.43 7.67 8.66
N VAL A 135 -9.21 8.36 7.84
CA VAL A 135 -9.96 7.76 6.75
C VAL A 135 -9.31 8.25 5.48
N LEU A 136 -8.78 7.32 4.70
CA LEU A 136 -8.12 7.61 3.43
C LEU A 136 -9.06 7.22 2.30
N ARG A 137 -9.24 8.12 1.35
CA ARG A 137 -9.80 7.78 0.04
C ARG A 137 -8.65 7.49 -0.91
N VAL A 138 -8.62 6.27 -1.42
CA VAL A 138 -7.62 5.83 -2.39
C VAL A 138 -8.32 5.60 -3.73
N THR A 139 -7.91 6.34 -4.75
CA THR A 139 -8.37 6.13 -6.12
C THR A 139 -7.27 5.42 -6.91
N LEU A 140 -7.63 4.34 -7.57
CA LEU A 140 -6.74 3.48 -8.33
C LEU A 140 -7.19 3.42 -9.77
N THR A 141 -6.24 3.52 -10.69
CA THR A 141 -6.39 3.08 -12.08
C THR A 141 -5.29 2.07 -12.39
N PRO A 142 -5.30 1.41 -13.57
CA PRO A 142 -4.20 0.54 -13.96
C PRO A 142 -2.83 1.21 -13.91
N HIS A 143 -2.74 2.54 -14.02
CA HIS A 143 -1.47 3.26 -14.20
C HIS A 143 -1.09 4.19 -13.06
N GLN A 144 -2.01 4.52 -12.16
CA GLN A 144 -1.76 5.49 -11.09
C GLN A 144 -2.54 5.19 -9.82
N ILE A 145 -2.05 5.79 -8.73
CA ILE A 145 -2.69 5.84 -7.42
C ILE A 145 -2.79 7.30 -6.95
N GLU A 146 -3.91 7.65 -6.34
CA GLU A 146 -4.12 8.94 -5.67
C GLU A 146 -4.67 8.72 -4.26
N GLU A 147 -4.09 9.41 -3.27
CA GLU A 147 -4.48 9.33 -1.86
C GLU A 147 -5.00 10.68 -1.37
N HIS A 148 -6.17 10.69 -0.74
CA HIS A 148 -6.79 11.87 -0.14
C HIS A 148 -7.28 11.59 1.28
N ASN A 149 -7.18 12.61 2.15
CA ASN A 149 -7.65 12.59 3.54
C ASN A 149 -8.97 13.37 3.71
#